data_AF-A0A9P3AZ86-F1
#
_entry.id   AF-A0A9P3AZ86-F1
#
_cell.length_a   1.000
_cell.length_b   1.000
_cell.length_c   1.000
_cell.angle_alpha   90.00
_cell.angle_beta   90.00
_cell.angle_gamma   90.00
#
_symmetry.space_group_name_H-M   'P 1'
#
loop_
_entity.id
_entity.type
_entity.pdbx_description
1 polymer ?
#
loop_
_entity_poly.entity_id
_entity_poly.type
_entity_poly.pdbx_seq_one_letter_code
_entity_poly.pdbx_strand_id
1 'polypeptide(L)'
;MTNFSLLGSVGANGQNFQNDVKNVQTELKKLGFYSGAINGHCDMFTTHAIRTYQSNFMFAPDGVIRMDSETWRYLSDPFRKFPLGAYDPCAVVLRPVEKVEKAPATTITEAALNEYLGKNIKDICKVGYTSNALNHCAHFVSHVLGLDFGETCTKQIHSTEQGANIRVQELFAQCTKVGKWVDIDESVSFGLVFITNGAGVNLNQKSMNNVPKKHVGIFCGSLRRIWHYSNTGDKVVSQTPVEFGRHYPSPHNTMFWGTLPHRSTT
;
A
#
# COMPACT_ATOMS: atom_id res chain seq x y z
N MET A 1 -4.64 23.44 -33.22
CA MET A 1 -4.66 22.09 -32.62
C MET A 1 -5.86 22.03 -31.70
N THR A 2 -6.67 20.98 -31.79
CA THR A 2 -8.09 20.95 -31.38
C THR A 2 -8.29 21.28 -29.90
N ASN A 3 -8.95 22.40 -29.60
CA ASN A 3 -9.54 22.70 -28.29
C ASN A 3 -10.67 21.69 -28.06
N PHE A 4 -10.35 20.51 -27.53
CA PHE A 4 -11.37 19.59 -27.05
C PHE A 4 -11.92 20.17 -25.75
N SER A 5 -13.23 20.37 -25.64
CA SER A 5 -13.92 20.70 -24.38
C SER A 5 -14.72 19.47 -23.96
N LEU A 6 -14.71 19.14 -22.66
CA LEU A 6 -15.59 18.09 -22.14
C LEU A 6 -17.06 18.46 -22.41
N LEU A 7 -17.86 17.51 -22.88
CA LEU A 7 -19.32 17.66 -22.99
C LEU A 7 -20.01 17.46 -21.64
N GLY A 8 -19.39 16.70 -20.74
CA GLY A 8 -19.88 16.40 -19.40
C GLY A 8 -18.78 16.07 -18.39
N SER A 9 -19.17 15.80 -17.14
CA SER A 9 -18.18 15.44 -16.09
C SER A 9 -17.65 14.01 -16.27
N VAL A 10 -16.37 13.81 -15.97
CA VAL A 10 -15.68 12.49 -16.05
C VAL A 10 -15.15 12.10 -14.69
N GLY A 11 -15.39 10.87 -14.24
CA GLY A 11 -14.88 10.35 -12.96
C GLY A 11 -15.97 9.75 -12.07
N ALA A 12 -15.73 9.77 -10.76
CA ALA A 12 -16.63 9.20 -9.76
C ALA A 12 -18.02 9.86 -9.83
N ASN A 13 -19.06 9.10 -10.20
CA ASN A 13 -20.42 9.62 -10.41
C ASN A 13 -20.52 10.74 -11.48
N GLY A 14 -19.55 10.84 -12.38
CA GLY A 14 -19.59 11.73 -13.53
C GLY A 14 -20.57 11.25 -14.61
N GLN A 15 -20.92 12.13 -15.55
CA GLN A 15 -21.74 11.78 -16.72
C GLN A 15 -21.03 10.74 -17.62
N ASN A 16 -19.69 10.74 -17.62
CA ASN A 16 -18.85 9.71 -18.22
C ASN A 16 -19.18 9.42 -19.69
N PHE A 17 -19.42 10.47 -20.49
CA PHE A 17 -19.56 10.33 -21.93
C PHE A 17 -18.31 9.70 -22.53
N GLN A 18 -18.48 8.68 -23.38
CA GLN A 18 -17.36 7.82 -23.81
C GLN A 18 -16.19 8.61 -24.42
N ASN A 19 -16.45 9.64 -25.21
CA ASN A 19 -15.40 10.46 -25.83
C ASN A 19 -14.67 11.33 -24.80
N ASP A 20 -15.38 11.90 -23.83
CA ASP A 20 -14.78 12.67 -22.74
C ASP A 20 -13.87 11.78 -21.89
N VAL A 21 -14.32 10.56 -21.58
CA VAL A 21 -13.52 9.57 -20.85
C VAL A 21 -12.26 9.19 -21.63
N LYS A 22 -12.35 8.96 -22.96
CA LYS A 22 -11.18 8.65 -23.79
C LYS A 22 -10.16 9.79 -23.77
N ASN A 23 -10.63 11.03 -23.81
CA ASN A 23 -9.74 12.19 -23.80
C ASN A 23 -9.06 12.35 -22.43
N VAL A 24 -9.81 12.21 -21.33
CA VAL A 24 -9.24 12.21 -19.99
C VAL A 24 -8.22 11.07 -19.80
N GLN A 25 -8.54 9.84 -20.21
CA GLN A 25 -7.61 8.71 -20.18
C GLN A 25 -6.35 8.98 -21.00
N THR A 26 -6.48 9.62 -22.16
CA THR A 26 -5.36 9.96 -23.03
C THR A 26 -4.42 10.97 -22.36
N GLU A 27 -4.95 12.05 -21.80
CA GLU A 27 -4.13 13.08 -21.15
C GLU A 27 -3.50 12.57 -19.86
N LEU A 28 -4.26 11.85 -19.03
CA LEU A 28 -3.71 11.20 -17.83
C LEU A 28 -2.60 10.19 -18.20
N LYS A 29 -2.72 9.51 -19.34
CA LYS A 29 -1.69 8.58 -19.81
C LYS A 29 -0.43 9.28 -20.29
N LYS A 30 -0.55 10.39 -21.03
CA LYS A 30 0.60 11.23 -21.42
C LYS A 30 1.36 11.77 -20.21
N LEU A 31 0.62 12.13 -19.17
CA LEU A 31 1.18 12.64 -17.90
C LEU A 31 1.66 11.53 -16.96
N GLY A 32 1.48 10.25 -17.32
CA GLY A 32 1.93 9.10 -16.53
C GLY A 32 0.99 8.68 -15.38
N PHE A 33 -0.18 9.29 -15.24
CA PHE A 33 -1.18 8.97 -14.21
C PHE A 33 -2.11 7.80 -14.59
N TYR A 34 -2.19 7.44 -15.87
CA TYR A 34 -3.04 6.33 -16.36
C TYR A 34 -2.25 5.34 -17.23
N SER A 35 -2.19 4.07 -16.82
CA SER A 35 -1.48 3.01 -17.56
C SER A 35 -2.41 2.09 -18.37
N GLY A 36 -3.73 2.20 -18.16
CA GLY A 36 -4.74 1.37 -18.81
C GLY A 36 -4.93 1.63 -20.31
N ALA A 37 -5.82 0.86 -20.94
CA ALA A 37 -6.23 1.07 -22.32
C ALA A 37 -7.17 2.27 -22.44
N ILE A 38 -7.01 3.10 -23.47
CA ILE A 38 -7.91 4.22 -23.75
C ILE A 38 -9.19 3.66 -24.39
N ASN A 39 -10.12 3.22 -23.54
CA ASN A 39 -11.33 2.50 -23.94
C ASN A 39 -12.61 3.33 -23.80
N GLY A 40 -12.55 4.48 -23.11
CA GLY A 40 -13.71 5.34 -22.88
C GLY A 40 -14.66 4.83 -21.80
N HIS A 41 -14.25 3.83 -21.02
CA HIS A 41 -14.99 3.36 -19.85
C HIS A 41 -14.40 3.98 -18.59
N CYS A 42 -15.20 4.74 -17.85
CA CYS A 42 -14.78 5.33 -16.58
C CYS A 42 -14.83 4.28 -15.47
N ASP A 43 -13.87 3.36 -15.51
CA ASP A 43 -13.70 2.30 -14.54
C ASP A 43 -12.95 2.77 -13.28
N MET A 44 -12.69 1.83 -12.37
CA MET A 44 -11.94 2.11 -11.14
C MET A 44 -10.53 2.64 -11.42
N PHE A 45 -9.90 2.22 -12.52
CA PHE A 45 -8.56 2.69 -12.90
C PHE A 45 -8.60 4.14 -13.39
N THR A 46 -9.61 4.50 -14.17
CA THR A 46 -9.81 5.86 -14.67
C THR A 46 -10.13 6.82 -13.53
N THR A 47 -11.06 6.44 -12.65
CA THR A 47 -11.42 7.23 -11.47
C THR A 47 -10.23 7.39 -10.52
N HIS A 48 -9.44 6.34 -10.33
CA HIS A 48 -8.22 6.41 -9.53
C HIS A 48 -7.17 7.35 -10.14
N ALA A 49 -6.92 7.25 -11.46
CA ALA A 49 -5.99 8.15 -12.16
C ALA A 49 -6.38 9.62 -12.02
N ILE A 50 -7.69 9.93 -12.08
CA ILE A 50 -8.21 11.29 -11.84
C ILE A 50 -7.89 11.76 -10.43
N ARG A 51 -8.13 10.94 -9.40
CA ARG A 51 -7.82 11.29 -8.00
C ARG A 51 -6.33 11.50 -7.77
N THR A 52 -5.49 10.63 -8.32
CA THR A 52 -4.03 10.74 -8.21
C THR A 52 -3.50 11.98 -8.94
N TYR A 53 -4.11 12.35 -10.06
CA TYR A 53 -3.78 13.59 -10.73
C TYR A 53 -4.18 14.82 -9.89
N GLN A 54 -5.40 14.81 -9.34
CA GLN A 54 -5.92 15.88 -8.49
C GLN A 54 -5.13 16.09 -7.19
N SER A 55 -4.57 15.03 -6.59
CA SER A 55 -3.78 15.16 -5.35
C SER A 55 -2.53 16.03 -5.47
N ASN A 56 -2.10 16.35 -6.70
CA ASN A 56 -0.98 17.28 -6.89
C ASN A 56 -1.33 18.75 -6.56
N PHE A 57 -2.61 19.10 -6.48
CA PHE A 57 -3.06 20.49 -6.30
C PHE A 57 -4.37 20.65 -5.52
N MET A 58 -5.05 19.56 -5.14
CA MET A 58 -6.28 19.58 -4.34
C MET A 58 -6.03 18.96 -2.97
N PHE A 59 -6.44 19.66 -1.91
CA PHE A 59 -6.44 19.14 -0.54
C PHE A 59 -7.38 17.92 -0.38
N ALA A 60 -8.49 17.89 -1.14
CA ALA A 60 -9.45 16.80 -1.14
C ALA A 60 -9.78 16.38 -2.60
N PRO A 61 -9.07 15.39 -3.16
CA PRO A 61 -9.36 14.85 -4.50
C PRO A 61 -10.72 14.16 -4.56
N ASP A 62 -11.68 14.76 -5.26
CA ASP A 62 -13.05 14.23 -5.38
C ASP A 62 -13.16 13.08 -6.38
N GLY A 63 -12.22 12.99 -7.32
CA GLY A 63 -12.19 12.02 -8.40
C GLY A 63 -13.10 12.37 -9.55
N VAL A 64 -13.47 13.65 -9.71
CA VAL A 64 -14.36 14.13 -10.77
C VAL A 64 -13.73 15.31 -11.50
N ILE A 65 -13.59 15.20 -12.81
CA ILE A 65 -13.21 16.29 -13.69
C ILE A 65 -14.48 16.95 -14.23
N ARG A 66 -14.68 18.23 -13.93
CA ARG A 66 -15.77 19.06 -14.46
C ARG A 66 -15.19 20.02 -15.49
N MET A 67 -15.99 20.41 -16.48
CA MET A 67 -15.55 21.28 -17.59
C MET A 67 -14.95 22.62 -17.12
N ASP A 68 -15.47 23.15 -16.02
CA ASP A 68 -15.09 24.45 -15.43
C ASP A 68 -14.14 24.31 -14.23
N SER A 69 -13.63 23.10 -13.94
CA SER A 69 -12.74 22.90 -12.79
C SER A 69 -11.27 23.17 -13.12
N GLU A 70 -10.52 23.54 -12.08
CA GLU A 70 -9.06 23.64 -12.15
C GLU A 70 -8.42 22.33 -12.63
N THR A 71 -9.01 21.17 -12.29
CA THR A 71 -8.56 19.86 -12.79
C THR A 71 -8.59 19.79 -14.32
N TRP A 72 -9.68 20.22 -14.96
CA TRP A 72 -9.75 20.23 -16.42
C TRP A 72 -8.80 21.27 -17.02
N ARG A 73 -8.67 22.42 -16.36
CA ARG A 73 -7.78 23.49 -16.81
C ARG A 73 -6.31 23.08 -16.80
N TYR A 74 -5.86 22.34 -15.80
CA TYR A 74 -4.49 21.79 -15.78
C TYR A 74 -4.32 20.61 -16.74
N LEU A 75 -5.36 19.83 -16.99
CA LEU A 75 -5.27 18.66 -17.86
C LEU A 75 -5.24 19.04 -19.35
N SER A 76 -5.90 20.15 -19.71
CA SER A 76 -6.05 20.61 -21.10
C SER A 76 -4.99 21.60 -21.58
N ASP A 77 -4.14 22.13 -20.69
CA ASP A 77 -3.10 23.12 -21.03
C ASP A 77 -1.68 22.55 -20.78
N PRO A 78 -0.93 22.18 -21.83
CA PRO A 78 0.40 21.57 -21.71
C PRO A 78 1.49 22.53 -21.21
N PHE A 79 1.23 23.84 -21.19
CA PHE A 79 2.19 24.85 -20.72
C PHE A 79 1.93 25.29 -19.28
N ARG A 80 0.82 24.85 -18.68
CA ARG A 80 0.43 25.24 -17.33
C ARG A 80 1.13 24.36 -16.30
N LYS A 81 2.09 24.94 -15.59
CA LYS A 81 2.67 24.33 -14.39
C LYS A 81 1.67 24.43 -13.23
N PHE A 82 1.59 23.39 -12.40
CA PHE A 82 0.84 23.48 -11.14
C PHE A 82 1.28 24.74 -10.37
N PRO A 83 0.37 25.44 -9.67
CA PRO A 83 0.76 26.50 -8.78
C PRO A 83 1.62 25.88 -7.67
N LEU A 84 2.93 26.03 -7.79
CA LEU A 84 3.85 25.84 -6.67
C LEU A 84 3.46 26.87 -5.61
N GLY A 85 2.78 26.44 -4.54
CA GLY A 85 2.53 27.27 -3.37
C GLY A 85 1.09 27.72 -3.11
N ALA A 86 0.13 26.79 -3.02
CA ALA A 86 -1.15 27.01 -2.32
C ALA A 86 -1.29 26.16 -1.05
N TYR A 87 -0.16 25.78 -0.45
CA TYR A 87 0.00 25.51 0.98
C TYR A 87 1.07 26.51 1.45
N ASP A 88 0.66 27.56 2.17
CA ASP A 88 1.58 28.51 2.80
C ASP A 88 1.93 27.99 4.21
N PRO A 89 3.19 27.57 4.48
CA PRO A 89 3.61 27.10 5.80
C PRO A 89 3.84 28.22 6.83
N CYS A 90 3.66 29.50 6.49
CA CYS A 90 4.19 30.63 7.28
C CYS A 90 3.19 31.38 8.18
N ALA A 91 1.93 30.96 8.31
CA ALA A 91 0.90 31.74 9.03
C ALA A 91 0.41 31.18 10.38
N VAL A 92 1.21 30.39 11.12
CA VAL A 92 0.89 30.03 12.52
C VAL A 92 1.97 30.51 13.47
N VAL A 93 1.71 31.71 14.01
CA VAL A 93 2.20 32.34 15.23
C VAL A 93 3.22 31.53 16.06
N LEU A 94 4.39 32.15 16.22
CA LEU A 94 5.45 31.86 17.19
C LEU A 94 4.90 31.31 18.51
N ARG A 95 5.12 30.01 18.74
CA ARG A 95 5.19 29.44 20.08
C ARG A 95 6.60 28.87 20.28
N PRO A 96 7.19 28.99 21.49
CA PRO A 96 8.58 28.60 21.73
C PRO A 96 8.79 27.13 21.37
N VAL A 97 9.86 26.88 20.61
CA VAL A 97 10.29 25.55 20.19
C VAL A 97 10.78 24.80 21.43
N GLU A 98 9.91 23.99 22.03
CA GLU A 98 10.38 22.87 22.83
C GLU A 98 11.00 21.86 21.86
N LYS A 99 12.24 21.48 22.19
CA LYS A 99 13.19 20.71 21.39
C LYS A 99 12.52 19.59 20.59
N VAL A 100 12.50 19.74 19.27
CA VAL A 100 12.26 18.61 18.36
C VAL A 100 13.49 17.71 18.43
N GLU A 101 13.41 16.69 19.28
CA GLU A 101 14.31 15.55 19.18
C GLU A 101 14.09 14.91 17.80
N LYS A 102 15.18 14.81 17.03
CA LYS A 102 15.21 14.12 15.73
C LYS A 102 14.61 12.72 15.90
N ALA A 103 13.46 12.45 15.30
CA ALA A 103 13.00 11.09 15.10
C ALA A 103 13.80 10.45 13.94
N PRO A 104 14.52 9.33 14.14
CA PRO A 104 15.03 8.55 13.03
C PRO A 104 14.10 7.36 12.78
N ALA A 105 13.49 7.26 11.59
CA ALA A 105 12.99 5.97 11.09
C ALA A 105 12.74 6.01 9.57
N THR A 106 13.45 5.15 8.86
CA THR A 106 13.35 4.86 7.43
C THR A 106 11.94 4.41 7.04
N THR A 107 11.11 5.29 6.46
CA THR A 107 9.85 4.87 5.84
C THR A 107 10.17 4.05 4.59
N ILE A 108 9.85 2.75 4.59
CA ILE A 108 10.00 1.90 3.41
C ILE A 108 9.03 2.41 2.32
N THR A 109 9.55 2.60 1.10
CA THR A 109 8.79 3.08 -0.06
C THR A 109 8.36 1.92 -0.96
N GLU A 110 7.37 2.14 -1.83
CA GLU A 110 6.98 1.16 -2.85
C GLU A 110 8.15 0.78 -3.77
N ALA A 111 8.99 1.74 -4.12
CA ALA A 111 10.20 1.49 -4.91
C ALA A 111 11.15 0.52 -4.19
N ALA A 112 11.39 0.72 -2.89
CA ALA A 112 12.21 -0.19 -2.10
C ALA A 112 11.60 -1.60 -1.99
N LEU A 113 10.26 -1.72 -1.93
CA LEU A 113 9.58 -3.01 -1.93
C LEU A 113 9.64 -3.71 -3.30
N ASN A 114 9.64 -2.95 -4.39
CA ASN A 114 9.76 -3.49 -5.75
C ASN A 114 11.09 -4.18 -6.01
N GLU A 115 12.17 -3.78 -5.34
CA GLU A 115 13.46 -4.45 -5.39
C GLU A 115 13.42 -5.91 -4.91
N TYR A 116 12.35 -6.32 -4.21
CA TYR A 116 12.17 -7.69 -3.77
C TYR A 116 11.38 -8.55 -4.77
N LEU A 117 10.69 -7.96 -5.73
CA LEU A 117 9.81 -8.70 -6.64
C LEU A 117 10.55 -9.82 -7.38
N GLY A 118 9.96 -11.01 -7.38
CA GLY A 118 10.54 -12.19 -8.00
C GLY A 118 11.67 -12.87 -7.22
N LYS A 119 12.18 -12.27 -6.14
CA LYS A 119 13.22 -12.90 -5.30
C LYS A 119 12.65 -14.08 -4.53
N ASN A 120 13.42 -15.15 -4.46
CA ASN A 120 13.15 -16.28 -3.57
C ASN A 120 13.69 -15.95 -2.17
N ILE A 121 13.20 -16.63 -1.13
CA ILE A 121 13.64 -16.39 0.24
C ILE A 121 15.15 -16.63 0.42
N LYS A 122 15.76 -17.50 -0.39
CA LYS A 122 17.21 -17.75 -0.38
C LYS A 122 18.04 -16.50 -0.70
N ASP A 123 17.47 -15.58 -1.48
CA ASP A 123 18.11 -14.33 -1.88
C ASP A 123 17.93 -13.23 -0.81
N ILE A 124 17.16 -13.52 0.24
CA ILE A 124 16.76 -12.58 1.30
C ILE A 124 17.32 -13.02 2.66
N CYS A 125 17.17 -14.30 2.99
CA CYS A 125 17.60 -14.89 4.25
C CYS A 125 19.05 -15.38 4.17
N LYS A 126 19.98 -14.53 4.59
CA LYS A 126 21.42 -14.87 4.67
C LYS A 126 21.74 -15.96 5.69
N VAL A 127 20.85 -16.14 6.66
CA VAL A 127 20.96 -17.16 7.71
C VAL A 127 20.88 -18.57 7.11
N GLY A 128 20.12 -18.78 6.03
CA GLY A 128 20.05 -20.06 5.32
C GLY A 128 18.78 -20.88 5.60
N TYR A 129 17.84 -20.40 6.41
CA TYR A 129 16.53 -21.03 6.63
C TYR A 129 15.57 -20.83 5.43
N THR A 130 15.82 -21.55 4.33
CA THR A 130 15.36 -21.16 2.98
C THR A 130 14.60 -22.26 2.22
N SER A 131 14.21 -23.34 2.89
CA SER A 131 13.50 -24.45 2.25
C SER A 131 12.10 -24.05 1.77
N ASN A 132 11.84 -24.14 0.46
CA ASN A 132 10.53 -23.87 -0.16
C ASN A 132 9.37 -24.72 0.40
N ALA A 133 9.65 -25.80 1.13
CA ALA A 133 8.62 -26.59 1.83
C ALA A 133 8.02 -25.85 3.05
N LEU A 134 8.61 -24.73 3.46
CA LEU A 134 8.20 -23.94 4.62
C LEU A 134 7.34 -22.74 4.22
N ASN A 135 6.53 -22.26 5.17
CA ASN A 135 5.79 -21.01 4.98
C ASN A 135 6.70 -19.81 5.27
N HIS A 136 6.96 -19.00 4.23
CA HIS A 136 7.92 -17.89 4.28
C HIS A 136 7.30 -16.49 4.27
N CYS A 137 5.98 -16.37 4.39
CA CYS A 137 5.30 -15.07 4.36
C CYS A 137 5.74 -14.14 5.50
N ALA A 138 5.71 -14.61 6.76
CA ALA A 138 6.24 -13.86 7.89
C ALA A 138 7.77 -13.68 7.76
N HIS A 139 8.47 -14.71 7.29
CA HIS A 139 9.93 -14.67 7.14
C HIS A 139 10.39 -13.52 6.23
N PHE A 140 9.75 -13.37 5.07
CA PHE A 140 9.98 -12.26 4.15
C PHE A 140 9.68 -10.91 4.79
N VAL A 141 8.47 -10.74 5.35
CA VAL A 141 8.03 -9.48 5.95
C VAL A 141 8.99 -9.02 7.04
N SER A 142 9.41 -9.96 7.89
CA SER A 142 10.33 -9.69 8.98
C SER A 142 11.72 -9.30 8.51
N HIS A 143 12.26 -9.92 7.46
CA HIS A 143 13.54 -9.53 6.89
C HIS A 143 13.50 -8.11 6.29
N VAL A 144 12.43 -7.79 5.54
CA VAL A 144 12.27 -6.46 4.94
C VAL A 144 12.17 -5.37 6.01
N LEU A 145 11.48 -5.66 7.11
CA LEU A 145 11.21 -4.68 8.16
C LEU A 145 12.23 -4.67 9.31
N GLY A 146 13.15 -5.64 9.33
CA GLY A 146 14.12 -5.83 10.41
C GLY A 146 13.49 -6.27 11.73
N LEU A 147 12.56 -7.24 11.70
CA LEU A 147 11.85 -7.74 12.88
C LEU A 147 12.45 -9.08 13.32
N ASP A 148 13.12 -9.12 14.47
CA ASP A 148 13.94 -10.25 14.94
C ASP A 148 13.48 -10.85 16.29
N PHE A 149 12.24 -10.57 16.70
CA PHE A 149 11.66 -11.13 17.92
C PHE A 149 11.02 -12.51 17.72
N GLY A 150 10.62 -13.15 18.83
CA GLY A 150 9.82 -14.38 18.80
C GLY A 150 10.58 -15.58 18.22
N GLU A 151 9.90 -16.43 17.47
CA GLU A 151 10.53 -17.53 16.74
C GLU A 151 11.18 -17.00 15.47
N THR A 152 12.49 -17.24 15.31
CA THR A 152 13.31 -16.66 14.23
C THR A 152 13.97 -17.72 13.37
N CYS A 153 14.33 -17.36 12.14
CA CYS A 153 15.09 -18.24 11.25
C CYS A 153 16.41 -18.73 11.86
N THR A 154 17.08 -17.91 12.67
CA THR A 154 18.33 -18.26 13.35
C THR A 154 18.13 -19.30 14.43
N LYS A 155 17.05 -19.21 15.21
CA LYS A 155 16.68 -20.22 16.21
C LYS A 155 16.40 -21.58 15.59
N GLN A 156 15.84 -21.61 14.37
CA GLN A 156 15.52 -22.86 13.67
C GLN A 156 16.75 -23.62 13.17
N ILE A 157 17.86 -22.94 12.92
CA ILE A 157 19.08 -23.56 12.40
C ILE A 157 20.29 -23.38 13.32
N HIS A 158 20.08 -22.87 14.53
CA HIS A 158 21.11 -22.59 15.53
C HIS A 158 22.24 -21.67 15.03
N SER A 159 21.89 -20.64 14.25
CA SER A 159 22.85 -19.61 13.79
C SER A 159 22.98 -18.47 14.81
N THR A 160 24.16 -17.84 14.83
CA THR A 160 24.46 -16.65 15.66
C THR A 160 24.25 -15.32 14.93
N GLU A 161 23.89 -15.35 13.64
CA GLU A 161 23.62 -14.16 12.84
C GLU A 161 22.34 -13.45 13.30
N GLN A 162 22.10 -12.22 12.84
CA GLN A 162 20.81 -11.56 13.06
C GLN A 162 19.71 -12.25 12.25
N GLY A 163 18.69 -12.74 12.97
CA GLY A 163 17.56 -13.47 12.40
C GLY A 163 16.37 -12.58 12.10
N ALA A 164 15.30 -13.19 11.59
CA ALA A 164 14.02 -12.55 11.35
C ALA A 164 12.89 -13.45 11.85
N ASN A 165 11.82 -12.85 12.37
CA ASN A 165 10.64 -13.57 12.85
C ASN A 165 9.99 -14.38 11.71
N ILE A 166 9.59 -15.62 12.00
CA ILE A 166 8.99 -16.54 11.01
C ILE A 166 7.53 -16.89 11.29
N ARG A 167 6.85 -16.21 12.22
CA ARG A 167 5.50 -16.56 12.69
C ARG A 167 4.51 -15.42 12.55
N VAL A 168 3.54 -15.60 11.65
CA VAL A 168 2.47 -14.62 11.37
C VAL A 168 1.73 -14.17 12.63
N GLN A 169 1.40 -15.10 13.53
CA GLN A 169 0.64 -14.76 14.75
C GLN A 169 1.44 -13.90 15.73
N GLU A 170 2.77 -14.03 15.73
CA GLU A 170 3.65 -13.22 16.59
C GLU A 170 3.78 -11.81 16.03
N LEU A 171 3.90 -11.67 14.70
CA LEU A 171 3.83 -10.36 14.03
C LEU A 171 2.53 -9.63 14.36
N PHE A 172 1.39 -10.33 14.30
CA PHE A 172 0.08 -9.75 14.61
C PHE A 172 0.02 -9.23 16.06
N ALA A 173 0.52 -10.01 17.02
CA ALA A 173 0.51 -9.63 18.43
C ALA A 173 1.41 -8.42 18.76
N GLN A 174 2.49 -8.26 18.00
CA GLN A 174 3.41 -7.14 18.16
C GLN A 174 2.97 -5.86 17.45
N CYS A 175 1.91 -5.90 16.62
CA CYS A 175 1.36 -4.70 16.01
C CYS A 175 0.90 -3.70 17.09
N THR A 176 1.17 -2.42 16.86
CA THR A 176 0.81 -1.35 17.80
C THR A 176 -0.70 -1.10 17.80
N LYS A 177 -1.32 -1.12 16.62
CA LYS A 177 -2.77 -1.12 16.40
C LYS A 177 -3.10 -2.25 15.43
N VAL A 178 -4.30 -2.81 15.57
CA VAL A 178 -4.86 -3.79 14.64
C VAL A 178 -6.33 -3.50 14.39
N GLY A 179 -6.84 -3.92 13.24
CA GLY A 179 -8.25 -3.77 12.90
C GLY A 179 -8.64 -4.68 11.73
N LYS A 180 -9.93 -4.74 11.41
CA LYS A 180 -10.38 -5.39 10.17
C LYS A 180 -9.96 -4.53 8.99
N TRP A 181 -9.59 -5.17 7.88
CA TRP A 181 -9.15 -4.46 6.68
C TRP A 181 -10.18 -3.47 6.14
N VAL A 182 -11.47 -3.78 6.29
CA VAL A 182 -12.57 -2.90 5.85
C VAL A 182 -12.71 -1.62 6.68
N ASP A 183 -12.12 -1.61 7.89
CA ASP A 183 -12.22 -0.50 8.86
C ASP A 183 -10.94 0.32 8.93
N ILE A 184 -10.03 0.16 7.97
CA ILE A 184 -8.76 0.89 7.94
C ILE A 184 -8.98 2.37 7.59
N ASP A 185 -8.46 3.26 8.42
CA ASP A 185 -8.51 4.71 8.21
C ASP A 185 -7.74 5.11 6.94
N GLU A 186 -8.31 5.98 6.11
CA GLU A 186 -7.74 6.44 4.83
C GLU A 186 -6.34 7.05 4.97
N SER A 187 -6.00 7.63 6.13
CA SER A 187 -4.67 8.15 6.43
C SER A 187 -3.60 7.07 6.59
N VAL A 188 -4.00 5.82 6.87
CA VAL A 188 -3.07 4.69 7.02
C VAL A 188 -2.73 4.14 5.63
N SER A 189 -1.58 4.57 5.11
CA SER A 189 -1.04 4.16 3.81
C SER A 189 0.09 3.13 3.90
N PHE A 190 0.54 2.77 5.11
CA PHE A 190 1.62 1.82 5.31
C PHE A 190 1.41 0.94 6.55
N GLY A 191 1.71 -0.36 6.43
CA GLY A 191 1.62 -1.30 7.55
C GLY A 191 1.65 -2.76 7.10
N LEU A 192 1.13 -3.63 7.96
CA LEU A 192 0.98 -5.07 7.71
C LEU A 192 -0.46 -5.43 7.38
N VAL A 193 -0.63 -6.33 6.43
CA VAL A 193 -1.91 -6.95 6.12
C VAL A 193 -1.84 -8.43 6.45
N PHE A 194 -2.91 -8.95 7.05
CA PHE A 194 -3.03 -10.34 7.44
C PHE A 194 -4.31 -10.93 6.84
N ILE A 195 -4.32 -12.22 6.52
CA ILE A 195 -5.52 -12.92 6.07
C ILE A 195 -5.57 -14.32 6.68
N THR A 196 -6.74 -14.67 7.22
CA THR A 196 -7.01 -15.96 7.87
C THR A 196 -8.52 -16.15 8.06
N ASN A 197 -8.94 -17.24 8.70
CA ASN A 197 -10.31 -17.38 9.20
C ASN A 197 -10.56 -16.39 10.35
N GLY A 198 -11.53 -15.48 10.19
CA GLY A 198 -11.84 -14.44 11.17
C GLY A 198 -12.26 -14.98 12.55
N ALA A 199 -12.80 -16.20 12.64
CA ALA A 199 -13.13 -16.83 13.93
C ALA A 199 -11.91 -17.10 14.83
N GLY A 200 -10.70 -17.09 14.26
CA GLY A 200 -9.45 -17.31 14.98
C GLY A 200 -8.71 -16.02 15.35
N VAL A 201 -9.35 -14.85 15.30
CA VAL A 201 -8.71 -13.56 15.56
C VAL A 201 -9.46 -12.80 16.65
N ASN A 202 -8.72 -12.31 17.65
CA ASN A 202 -9.23 -11.42 18.68
C ASN A 202 -8.51 -10.06 18.59
N LEU A 203 -9.22 -9.04 18.13
CA LEU A 203 -8.66 -7.69 17.94
C LEU A 203 -8.35 -6.99 19.27
N ASN A 204 -9.15 -7.22 20.31
CA ASN A 204 -8.95 -6.60 21.63
C ASN A 204 -7.69 -7.15 22.31
N GLN A 205 -7.43 -8.45 22.15
CA GLN A 205 -6.24 -9.10 22.67
C GLN A 205 -5.05 -9.04 21.72
N LYS A 206 -5.23 -8.46 20.51
CA LYS A 206 -4.27 -8.49 19.40
C LYS A 206 -3.71 -9.90 19.19
N SER A 207 -4.58 -10.92 19.14
CA SER A 207 -4.15 -12.31 19.01
C SER A 207 -4.77 -12.98 17.79
N MET A 208 -4.02 -13.94 17.22
CA MET A 208 -4.44 -14.76 16.08
C MET A 208 -4.03 -16.21 16.35
N ASN A 209 -4.91 -17.16 16.07
CA ASN A 209 -4.65 -18.58 16.25
C ASN A 209 -3.44 -19.05 15.41
N ASN A 210 -2.63 -19.94 15.99
CA ASN A 210 -1.55 -20.59 15.26
C ASN A 210 -2.07 -21.71 14.34
N VAL A 211 -2.60 -21.33 13.16
CA VAL A 211 -3.12 -22.26 12.15
C VAL A 211 -2.28 -22.27 10.88
N PRO A 212 -2.24 -23.35 10.08
CA PRO A 212 -1.53 -23.35 8.80
C PRO A 212 -2.09 -22.34 7.79
N LYS A 213 -3.42 -22.15 7.78
CA LYS A 213 -4.11 -21.22 6.88
C LYS A 213 -4.08 -19.79 7.42
N LYS A 214 -2.91 -19.16 7.34
CA LYS A 214 -2.74 -17.73 7.61
C LYS A 214 -1.64 -17.15 6.74
N HIS A 215 -1.79 -15.90 6.36
CA HIS A 215 -0.83 -15.23 5.47
C HIS A 215 -0.64 -13.76 5.86
N VAL A 216 0.50 -13.18 5.48
CA VAL A 216 0.88 -11.80 5.81
C VAL A 216 1.61 -11.13 4.65
N GLY A 217 1.45 -9.81 4.54
CA GLY A 217 2.19 -8.96 3.61
C GLY A 217 2.40 -7.56 4.17
N ILE A 218 3.18 -6.75 3.44
CA ILE A 218 3.40 -5.33 3.69
C ILE A 218 2.51 -4.55 2.73
N PHE A 219 1.64 -3.69 3.23
CA PHE A 219 0.93 -2.73 2.38
C PHE A 219 1.63 -1.38 2.42
N CYS A 220 1.72 -0.72 1.27
CA CYS A 220 2.33 0.59 1.12
C CYS A 220 1.57 1.41 0.06
N GLY A 221 1.70 2.73 0.14
CA GLY A 221 1.12 3.68 -0.80
C GLY A 221 -0.37 3.95 -0.57
N SER A 222 -0.88 4.95 -1.28
CA SER A 222 -2.29 5.34 -1.26
C SER A 222 -3.22 4.23 -1.78
N LEU A 223 -2.71 3.37 -2.67
CA LEU A 223 -3.39 2.19 -3.17
C LEU A 223 -3.33 0.98 -2.21
N ARG A 224 -2.53 1.08 -1.14
CA ARG A 224 -2.24 -0.02 -0.22
C ARG A 224 -1.89 -1.30 -0.97
N ARG A 225 -1.02 -1.16 -1.98
CA ARG A 225 -0.52 -2.30 -2.74
C ARG A 225 0.24 -3.21 -1.79
N ILE A 226 0.13 -4.52 -1.96
CA ILE A 226 0.59 -5.51 -0.97
C ILE A 226 1.75 -6.30 -1.55
N TRP A 227 2.90 -6.24 -0.89
CA TRP A 227 4.04 -7.11 -1.16
C TRP A 227 4.04 -8.27 -0.17
N HIS A 228 4.11 -9.49 -0.68
CA HIS A 228 4.14 -10.70 0.15
C HIS A 228 4.90 -11.82 -0.54
N TYR A 229 5.33 -12.80 0.24
CA TYR A 229 5.95 -13.99 -0.29
C TYR A 229 4.90 -15.01 -0.69
N SER A 230 4.81 -15.37 -1.96
CA SER A 230 3.96 -16.45 -2.43
C SER A 230 4.64 -17.79 -2.18
N ASN A 231 4.12 -18.60 -1.24
CA ASN A 231 4.67 -19.94 -0.97
C ASN A 231 4.48 -20.89 -2.17
N THR A 232 3.39 -20.77 -2.93
CA THR A 232 3.17 -21.59 -4.13
C THR A 232 4.03 -21.14 -5.31
N GLY A 233 4.37 -19.85 -5.37
CA GLY A 233 5.23 -19.28 -6.41
C GLY A 233 6.71 -19.23 -6.04
N ASP A 234 7.07 -19.62 -4.82
CA ASP A 234 8.42 -19.56 -4.25
C ASP A 234 9.13 -18.20 -4.44
N LYS A 235 8.37 -17.11 -4.38
CA LYS A 235 8.89 -15.77 -4.66
C LYS A 235 8.05 -14.66 -4.07
N VAL A 236 8.66 -13.50 -3.90
CA VAL A 236 7.94 -12.27 -3.58
C VAL A 236 7.12 -11.81 -4.78
N VAL A 237 5.86 -11.49 -4.51
CA VAL A 237 4.92 -10.94 -5.49
C VAL A 237 4.29 -9.68 -4.92
N SER A 238 3.64 -8.91 -5.79
CA SER A 238 2.86 -7.75 -5.38
C SER A 238 1.46 -7.80 -5.98
N GLN A 239 0.47 -7.55 -5.14
CA GLN A 239 -0.96 -7.70 -5.44
C GLN A 239 -1.75 -6.50 -4.92
N THR A 240 -2.91 -6.26 -5.52
CA THR A 240 -3.93 -5.38 -4.97
C THR A 240 -4.58 -6.02 -3.73
N PRO A 241 -5.23 -5.23 -2.85
CA PRO A 241 -6.02 -5.78 -1.74
C PRO A 241 -7.07 -6.80 -2.17
N VAL A 242 -7.72 -6.59 -3.31
CA VAL A 242 -8.74 -7.51 -3.85
C VAL A 242 -8.14 -8.85 -4.25
N GLU A 243 -6.98 -8.85 -4.91
CA GLU A 243 -6.27 -10.08 -5.28
C GLU A 243 -5.75 -10.82 -4.05
N PHE A 244 -5.19 -10.08 -3.09
CA PHE A 244 -4.73 -10.66 -1.83
C PHE A 244 -5.88 -11.26 -1.01
N GLY A 245 -7.06 -10.64 -1.02
CA GLY A 245 -8.28 -11.15 -0.36
C GLY A 245 -8.78 -12.50 -0.89
N ARG A 246 -8.27 -12.96 -2.04
CA ARG A 246 -8.59 -14.26 -2.66
C ARG A 246 -7.60 -15.37 -2.26
N HIS A 247 -6.68 -15.10 -1.32
CA HIS A 247 -5.69 -16.09 -0.88
C HIS A 247 -6.35 -17.35 -0.30
N TYR A 248 -7.52 -17.20 0.31
CA TYR A 248 -8.37 -18.30 0.78
C TYR A 248 -9.79 -18.14 0.25
N PRO A 249 -10.57 -19.23 0.13
CA PRO A 249 -11.98 -19.15 -0.18
C PRO A 249 -12.78 -18.57 1.00
N SER A 250 -13.86 -17.85 0.68
CA SER A 250 -14.88 -17.45 1.65
C SER A 250 -15.49 -18.68 2.34
N PRO A 251 -15.78 -18.65 3.66
CA PRO A 251 -15.68 -17.50 4.57
C PRO A 251 -14.33 -17.36 5.30
N HIS A 252 -13.30 -18.16 4.94
CA HIS A 252 -12.04 -18.26 5.69
C HIS A 252 -10.96 -17.26 5.21
N ASN A 253 -11.38 -16.14 4.64
CA ASN A 253 -10.51 -15.18 3.96
C ASN A 253 -10.62 -13.76 4.53
N THR A 254 -10.93 -13.63 5.82
CA THR A 254 -11.04 -12.33 6.48
C THR A 254 -9.67 -11.65 6.52
N MET A 255 -9.63 -10.40 6.04
CA MET A 255 -8.42 -9.58 6.06
C MET A 255 -8.40 -8.65 7.28
N PHE A 256 -7.20 -8.44 7.82
CA PHE A 256 -6.91 -7.57 8.94
C PHE A 256 -5.71 -6.69 8.61
N TRP A 257 -5.64 -5.51 9.21
CA TRP A 257 -4.47 -4.64 9.14
C TRP A 257 -3.81 -4.51 10.52
N GLY A 258 -2.52 -4.17 10.52
CA GLY A 258 -1.81 -3.77 11.72
C GLY A 258 -0.71 -2.75 11.42
N THR A 259 -0.50 -1.80 12.33
CA THR A 259 0.65 -0.90 12.28
C THR A 259 1.89 -1.60 12.81
N LEU A 260 3.06 -1.17 12.34
CA LEU A 260 4.32 -1.82 12.69
C LEU A 260 4.54 -1.92 14.21
N PRO A 261 5.24 -2.98 14.67
CA PRO A 261 5.76 -3.03 16.04
C PRO A 261 6.68 -1.85 16.32
N HIS A 262 6.81 -1.49 17.60
CA HIS A 262 7.92 -0.63 18.00
C HIS A 262 9.23 -1.35 17.66
N ARG A 263 10.13 -0.67 16.95
CA ARG A 263 11.50 -1.15 16.82
C ARG A 263 12.16 -0.97 18.18
N SER A 264 12.67 -2.03 18.77
CA SER A 264 13.58 -1.91 19.90
C SER A 264 14.82 -1.17 19.39
N THR A 265 15.02 0.06 19.85
CA THR A 265 16.31 0.73 19.74
C THR A 265 17.24 0.08 20.75
N THR A 266 17.90 -1.00 20.35
CA THR A 266 19.11 -1.48 21.03
C THR A 266 20.32 -0.84 20.38
#